data_AF-A0A7X2I3G6-F1
#
_entry.id   AF-A0A7X2I3G6-F1
#
_cell.length_a   1.000
_cell.length_b   1.000
_cell.length_c   1.000
_cell.angle_alpha   90.00
_cell.angle_beta   90.00
_cell.angle_gamma   90.00
#
_symmetry.space_group_name_H-M   'P 1'
#
loop_
_entity.id
_entity.type
_entity.pdbx_description
1 polymer ?
#
loop_
_entity_poly.entity_id
_entity_poly.type
_entity_poly.pdbx_seq_one_letter_code
_entity_poly.pdbx_strand_id
1 'polypeptide(L)'
;MLTIHKLLPQGQGLAKVLLQRAATVELDWDVRQKSRFAATDSQGRELAIFLPRGQAVRGGDVLVAEDGSLIRAIAAPQRVLKITACATNGTAFDLVRAAYHLGNRHVPIELQPDHLKIEPDHVLADMLRSLHMTVVAADLPFEPEGGAYGGHVTHDGHSHHHHSHGAGHAHGHEHAHSHSHSHSHSHNHNHSHDHAPAQPAGGCGHAHAQPKAQGACGAGCGHCDHHDHAHHPGQGCGG
;
A
#
# COMPACT_ATOMS: atom_id res chain seq x y z
N MET A 1 -37.36 -11.78 -7.03
CA MET A 1 -35.93 -11.62 -6.69
C MET A 1 -35.11 -12.13 -7.87
N LEU A 2 -34.18 -11.31 -8.38
CA LEU A 2 -33.27 -11.66 -9.49
C LEU A 2 -31.89 -12.00 -8.94
N THR A 3 -31.32 -13.12 -9.40
CA THR A 3 -29.98 -13.54 -8.97
C THR A 3 -28.90 -13.03 -9.92
N ILE A 4 -27.79 -12.52 -9.37
CA ILE A 4 -26.66 -11.97 -10.14
C ILE A 4 -25.39 -12.73 -9.78
N HIS A 5 -24.74 -13.33 -10.78
CA HIS A 5 -23.47 -14.05 -10.61
C HIS A 5 -22.31 -13.43 -11.40
N LYS A 6 -22.60 -12.45 -12.25
CA LYS A 6 -21.64 -11.91 -13.20
C LYS A 6 -21.59 -10.39 -13.12
N LEU A 7 -20.37 -9.88 -13.13
CA LEU A 7 -20.06 -8.46 -13.22
C LEU A 7 -19.22 -8.23 -14.47
N LEU A 8 -19.58 -7.21 -15.25
CA LEU A 8 -18.82 -6.70 -16.38
C LEU A 8 -18.18 -5.37 -15.97
N PRO A 9 -16.84 -5.30 -15.83
CA PRO A 9 -16.15 -4.08 -15.46
C PRO A 9 -16.48 -2.96 -16.43
N GLN A 10 -16.94 -1.82 -15.92
CA GLN A 10 -17.30 -0.62 -16.71
C GLN A 10 -18.22 -0.89 -17.92
N GLY A 11 -18.97 -1.99 -17.91
CA GLY A 11 -19.81 -2.39 -19.06
C GLY A 11 -19.01 -2.73 -20.33
N GLN A 12 -17.75 -3.17 -20.21
CA GLN A 12 -16.91 -3.52 -21.35
C GLN A 12 -17.61 -4.51 -22.30
N GLY A 13 -17.56 -4.18 -23.60
CA GLY A 13 -18.20 -4.97 -24.66
C GLY A 13 -19.69 -4.67 -24.90
N LEU A 14 -20.32 -3.80 -24.10
CA LEU A 14 -21.71 -3.39 -24.30
C LEU A 14 -21.80 -2.08 -25.08
N ALA A 15 -22.80 -1.98 -25.95
CA ALA A 15 -23.12 -0.74 -26.63
C ALA A 15 -23.61 0.33 -25.63
N LYS A 16 -23.21 1.59 -25.83
CA LYS A 16 -23.58 2.72 -24.95
C LYS A 16 -25.09 2.83 -24.69
N VAL A 17 -25.92 2.53 -25.71
CA VAL A 17 -27.39 2.58 -25.60
C VAL A 17 -27.92 1.55 -24.60
N LEU A 18 -27.29 0.37 -24.49
CA LEU A 18 -27.66 -0.64 -23.51
C LEU A 18 -27.33 -0.15 -22.09
N LEU A 19 -26.16 0.46 -21.90
CA LEU A 19 -25.75 1.02 -20.61
C LEU A 19 -26.66 2.17 -20.15
N GLN A 20 -27.13 2.99 -21.08
CA GLN A 20 -28.02 4.12 -20.78
C GLN A 20 -29.46 3.69 -20.44
N ARG A 21 -29.90 2.53 -20.94
CA ARG A 21 -31.25 1.99 -20.69
C ARG A 21 -31.30 0.98 -19.55
N ALA A 22 -30.15 0.48 -19.11
CA ALA A 22 -30.04 -0.43 -17.99
C ALA A 22 -30.65 0.17 -16.71
N ALA A 23 -31.27 -0.68 -15.90
CA ALA A 23 -31.65 -0.30 -14.54
C ALA A 23 -30.38 0.05 -13.75
N THR A 24 -30.53 0.80 -12.66
CA THR A 24 -29.40 1.25 -11.85
C THR A 24 -29.55 0.78 -10.43
N VAL A 25 -28.44 0.54 -9.76
CA VAL A 25 -28.42 0.27 -8.32
C VAL A 25 -27.38 1.17 -7.67
N GLU A 26 -27.82 1.97 -6.70
CA GLU A 26 -26.94 2.84 -5.92
C GLU A 26 -26.47 2.09 -4.68
N LEU A 27 -25.15 1.95 -4.54
CA LEU A 27 -24.54 1.18 -3.47
C LEU A 27 -23.41 1.98 -2.83
N ASP A 28 -23.41 2.06 -1.51
CA ASP A 28 -22.27 2.57 -0.75
C ASP A 28 -21.06 1.62 -0.84
N TRP A 29 -19.91 2.09 -0.38
CA TRP A 29 -18.68 1.32 -0.36
C TRP A 29 -18.80 0.05 0.50
N ASP A 30 -19.49 0.13 1.63
CA ASP A 30 -19.66 -0.97 2.58
C ASP A 30 -20.38 -2.18 1.99
N VAL A 31 -21.34 -1.93 1.11
CA VAL A 31 -22.03 -2.98 0.35
C VAL A 31 -21.17 -3.42 -0.83
N ARG A 32 -20.55 -2.50 -1.56
CA ARG A 32 -19.77 -2.80 -2.78
C ARG A 32 -18.52 -3.63 -2.54
N GLN A 33 -17.95 -3.59 -1.34
CA GLN A 33 -16.82 -4.44 -0.95
C GLN A 33 -17.21 -5.89 -0.61
N LYS A 34 -18.51 -6.18 -0.44
CA LYS A 34 -19.01 -7.53 -0.12
C LYS A 34 -19.18 -8.35 -1.40
N SER A 35 -18.82 -9.62 -1.33
CA SER A 35 -19.07 -10.55 -2.44
C SER A 35 -20.50 -11.08 -2.48
N ARG A 36 -21.26 -10.95 -1.38
CA ARG A 36 -22.65 -11.40 -1.30
C ARG A 36 -23.49 -10.37 -0.55
N PHE A 37 -24.53 -9.87 -1.19
CA PHE A 37 -25.44 -8.90 -0.61
C PHE A 37 -26.77 -8.86 -1.38
N ALA A 38 -27.79 -8.31 -0.74
CA ALA A 38 -29.07 -8.00 -1.38
C ALA A 38 -29.15 -6.50 -1.67
N ALA A 39 -29.85 -6.13 -2.73
CA ALA A 39 -30.10 -4.74 -3.10
C ALA A 39 -31.44 -4.61 -3.81
N THR A 40 -31.91 -3.37 -4.01
CA THR A 40 -33.08 -3.07 -4.85
C THR A 40 -32.65 -2.12 -5.95
N ASP A 41 -33.02 -2.41 -7.20
CA ASP A 41 -32.68 -1.55 -8.33
C ASP A 41 -33.67 -0.37 -8.48
N SER A 42 -33.39 0.52 -9.43
CA SER A 42 -34.22 1.70 -9.74
C SER A 42 -35.60 1.38 -10.30
N GLN A 43 -35.87 0.11 -10.64
CA GLN A 43 -37.20 -0.36 -11.06
C GLN A 43 -37.96 -1.03 -9.91
N GLY A 44 -37.42 -1.02 -8.69
CA GLY A 44 -38.02 -1.63 -7.51
C GLY A 44 -37.88 -3.16 -7.47
N ARG A 45 -36.98 -3.74 -8.26
CA ARG A 45 -36.74 -5.19 -8.30
C ARG A 45 -35.72 -5.57 -7.25
N GLU A 46 -36.02 -6.60 -6.46
CA GLU A 46 -35.08 -7.19 -5.51
C GLU A 46 -33.99 -7.98 -6.23
N LEU A 47 -32.74 -7.73 -5.84
CA LEU A 47 -31.54 -8.35 -6.37
C LEU A 47 -30.82 -9.15 -5.29
N ALA A 48 -30.33 -10.34 -5.64
CA ALA A 48 -29.41 -11.12 -4.82
C ALA A 48 -28.07 -11.28 -5.56
N ILE A 49 -27.03 -10.60 -5.08
CA ILE A 49 -25.72 -10.53 -5.72
C ILE A 49 -24.79 -11.58 -5.10
N PHE A 50 -24.14 -12.37 -5.95
CA PHE A 50 -23.17 -13.40 -5.60
C PHE A 50 -21.95 -13.34 -6.53
N LEU A 51 -20.94 -12.56 -6.14
CA LEU A 51 -19.69 -12.40 -6.88
C LEU A 51 -18.57 -13.28 -6.30
N PRO A 52 -17.51 -13.53 -7.09
CA PRO A 52 -16.26 -14.08 -6.57
C PRO A 52 -15.73 -13.28 -5.38
N ARG A 53 -15.05 -13.95 -4.44
CA ARG A 53 -14.43 -13.27 -3.30
C ARG A 53 -13.31 -12.33 -3.80
N GLY A 54 -13.14 -11.21 -3.10
CA GLY A 54 -12.10 -10.22 -3.43
C GLY A 54 -12.48 -9.26 -4.57
N GLN A 55 -13.60 -9.47 -5.24
CA GLN A 55 -14.09 -8.53 -6.27
C GLN A 55 -14.99 -7.47 -5.63
N ALA A 56 -14.53 -6.22 -5.61
CA ALA A 56 -15.34 -5.06 -5.25
C ALA A 56 -16.09 -4.52 -6.46
N VAL A 57 -17.33 -4.09 -6.27
CA VAL A 57 -18.15 -3.46 -7.32
C VAL A 57 -17.78 -1.98 -7.45
N ARG A 58 -17.41 -1.54 -8.65
CA ARG A 58 -17.07 -0.12 -8.92
C ARG A 58 -18.24 0.61 -9.57
N GLY A 59 -18.30 1.92 -9.37
CA GLY A 59 -19.22 2.78 -10.11
C GLY A 59 -19.00 2.64 -11.62
N GLY A 60 -20.08 2.39 -12.36
CA GLY A 60 -20.04 2.13 -13.81
C GLY A 60 -19.98 0.65 -14.18
N ASP A 61 -19.69 -0.25 -13.24
CA ASP A 61 -19.75 -1.69 -13.50
C ASP A 61 -21.19 -2.13 -13.80
N VAL A 62 -21.32 -3.21 -14.58
CA VAL A 62 -22.62 -3.74 -14.98
C VAL A 62 -22.78 -5.15 -14.41
N LEU A 63 -23.76 -5.28 -13.53
CA LEU A 63 -24.24 -6.54 -12.99
C LEU A 63 -25.19 -7.18 -14.00
N VAL A 64 -24.98 -8.46 -14.29
CA VAL A 64 -25.82 -9.24 -15.22
C VAL A 64 -26.63 -10.22 -14.40
N ALA A 65 -27.94 -10.05 -14.41
CA ALA A 65 -28.88 -10.94 -13.75
C ALA A 65 -29.12 -12.22 -14.58
N GLU A 66 -29.66 -13.25 -13.93
CA GLU A 66 -29.94 -14.56 -14.53
C GLU A 66 -30.96 -14.51 -15.69
N ASP A 67 -31.85 -13.51 -15.69
CA ASP A 67 -32.81 -13.25 -16.77
C ASP A 67 -32.19 -12.50 -17.96
N GLY A 68 -30.90 -12.16 -17.88
CA GLY A 68 -30.18 -11.35 -18.87
C GLY A 68 -30.35 -9.84 -18.69
N SER A 69 -31.08 -9.38 -17.67
CA SER A 69 -31.19 -7.96 -17.34
C SER A 69 -29.82 -7.37 -17.00
N LEU A 70 -29.59 -6.15 -17.47
CA LEU A 70 -28.40 -5.37 -17.15
C LEU A 70 -28.74 -4.36 -16.05
N ILE A 71 -27.94 -4.35 -14.99
CA ILE A 71 -28.06 -3.41 -13.88
C ILE A 71 -26.72 -2.70 -13.71
N ARG A 72 -26.70 -1.38 -13.91
CA ARG A 72 -25.49 -0.57 -13.76
C ARG A 72 -25.33 -0.14 -12.30
N ALA A 73 -24.17 -0.43 -11.72
CA ALA A 73 -23.80 0.02 -10.39
C ALA A 73 -23.41 1.50 -10.41
N ILE A 74 -23.91 2.23 -9.42
CA ILE A 74 -23.55 3.63 -9.16
C ILE A 74 -23.00 3.68 -7.74
N ALA A 75 -21.85 4.33 -7.56
CA ALA A 75 -21.32 4.62 -6.24
C ALA A 75 -22.24 5.65 -5.56
N ALA A 76 -22.98 5.21 -4.55
CA ALA A 76 -23.86 6.09 -3.79
C ALA A 76 -23.02 7.13 -3.02
N PRO A 77 -23.48 8.40 -2.93
CA PRO A 77 -22.90 9.35 -2.00
C PRO A 77 -22.99 8.82 -0.57
N GLN A 78 -21.87 8.82 0.14
CA GLN A 78 -21.81 8.44 1.55
C GLN A 78 -20.97 9.46 2.32
N ARG A 79 -21.11 9.44 3.64
CA ARG A 79 -20.33 10.33 4.50
C ARG A 79 -18.85 9.98 4.40
N VAL A 80 -18.04 10.95 3.98
CA VAL A 80 -16.58 10.84 3.88
C VAL A 80 -15.91 12.09 4.44
N LEU A 81 -14.62 11.97 4.74
CA LEU A 81 -13.76 13.11 4.95
C LEU A 81 -13.03 13.43 3.65
N LYS A 82 -13.27 14.61 3.09
CA LYS A 82 -12.50 15.18 1.99
C LYS A 82 -11.32 15.95 2.54
N ILE A 83 -10.12 15.58 2.13
CA ILE A 83 -8.86 16.17 2.58
C ILE A 83 -8.20 16.90 1.43
N THR A 84 -7.91 18.18 1.64
CA THR A 84 -7.21 19.03 0.67
C THR A 84 -6.00 19.68 1.33
N ALA A 85 -5.00 20.03 0.53
CA ALA A 85 -3.92 20.88 1.01
C ALA A 85 -4.49 22.22 1.51
N CYS A 86 -3.89 22.79 2.56
CA CYS A 86 -4.26 24.13 3.02
C CYS A 86 -3.97 25.16 1.92
N ALA A 87 -4.94 26.00 1.59
CA ALA A 87 -4.80 26.99 0.52
C ALA A 87 -3.73 28.07 0.82
N THR A 88 -3.43 28.32 2.09
CA THR A 88 -2.50 29.38 2.50
C THR A 88 -1.06 28.90 2.62
N ASN A 89 -0.85 27.68 3.15
CA ASN A 89 0.48 27.18 3.53
C ASN A 89 0.77 25.75 3.03
N GLY A 90 -0.22 25.09 2.39
CA GLY A 90 -0.10 23.71 1.94
C GLY A 90 0.37 23.63 0.49
N THR A 91 1.12 22.59 0.19
CA THR A 91 1.57 22.24 -1.16
C THR A 91 0.91 20.96 -1.63
N ALA A 92 0.90 20.70 -2.94
CA ALA A 92 0.45 19.41 -3.48
C ALA A 92 1.27 18.23 -2.92
N PHE A 93 2.52 18.45 -2.54
CA PHE A 93 3.37 17.42 -1.94
C PHE A 93 2.89 17.00 -0.54
N ASP A 94 2.18 17.86 0.18
CA ASP A 94 1.65 17.52 1.50
C ASP A 94 0.49 16.52 1.41
N LEU A 95 -0.28 16.54 0.33
CA LEU A 95 -1.26 15.49 0.03
C LEU A 95 -0.57 14.13 -0.17
N VAL A 96 0.59 14.10 -0.83
CA VAL A 96 1.38 12.88 -0.99
C VAL A 96 1.86 12.35 0.36
N ARG A 97 2.34 13.24 1.25
CA ARG A 97 2.73 12.88 2.62
C ARG A 97 1.54 12.34 3.43
N ALA A 98 0.37 12.98 3.31
CA ALA A 98 -0.85 12.52 3.95
C ALA A 98 -1.25 11.13 3.46
N ALA A 99 -1.25 10.90 2.14
CA ALA A 99 -1.53 9.60 1.54
C ALA A 99 -0.54 8.52 2.02
N TYR A 100 0.76 8.85 2.12
CA TYR A 100 1.77 7.95 2.69
C TYR A 100 1.46 7.55 4.14
N HIS A 101 1.11 8.50 5.00
CA HIS A 101 0.77 8.22 6.39
C HIS A 101 -0.53 7.43 6.57
N LEU A 102 -1.52 7.66 5.72
CA LEU A 102 -2.77 6.89 5.69
C LEU A 102 -2.53 5.46 5.18
N GLY A 103 -1.72 5.31 4.12
CA GLY A 103 -1.32 4.02 3.59
C GLY A 103 -0.57 3.15 4.60
N ASN A 104 0.36 3.74 5.37
CA ASN A 104 1.07 3.05 6.47
C ASN A 104 0.14 2.54 7.58
N ARG A 105 -1.10 3.04 7.65
CA ARG A 105 -2.13 2.64 8.62
C ARG A 105 -3.17 1.71 7.99
N HIS A 106 -2.97 1.29 6.74
CA HIS A 106 -3.91 0.46 5.97
C HIS A 106 -5.33 1.05 5.90
N VAL A 107 -5.44 2.37 5.87
CA VAL A 107 -6.73 3.07 5.76
C VAL A 107 -7.20 3.00 4.30
N PRO A 108 -8.44 2.55 4.02
CA PRO A 108 -9.04 2.68 2.69
C PRO A 108 -9.07 4.16 2.28
N ILE A 109 -8.41 4.47 1.16
CA ILE A 109 -8.22 5.84 0.69
C ILE A 109 -8.52 5.92 -0.79
N GLU A 110 -9.31 6.92 -1.17
CA GLU A 110 -9.44 7.32 -2.57
C GLU A 110 -8.45 8.45 -2.85
N LEU A 111 -7.65 8.27 -3.90
CA LEU A 111 -6.64 9.21 -4.35
C LEU A 111 -7.19 10.05 -5.50
N GLN A 112 -7.16 11.37 -5.37
CA GLN A 112 -7.35 12.30 -6.48
C GLN A 112 -6.19 13.31 -6.51
N PRO A 113 -5.87 13.91 -7.68
CA PRO A 113 -4.74 14.85 -7.78
C PRO A 113 -4.84 16.06 -6.85
N ASP A 114 -6.06 16.49 -6.54
CA ASP A 114 -6.37 17.70 -5.77
C ASP A 114 -6.89 17.40 -4.35
N HIS A 115 -7.31 16.16 -4.07
CA HIS A 115 -7.87 15.78 -2.77
C HIS A 115 -7.76 14.29 -2.48
N LEU A 116 -7.93 13.94 -1.21
CA LEU A 116 -8.06 12.56 -0.74
C LEU A 116 -9.46 12.38 -0.14
N LYS A 117 -10.01 11.18 -0.20
CA LYS A 117 -11.19 10.80 0.58
C LYS A 117 -10.88 9.60 1.46
N ILE A 118 -11.41 9.62 2.68
CA ILE A 118 -11.40 8.49 3.61
C ILE A 118 -12.76 8.40 4.31
N GLU A 119 -13.02 7.27 4.95
CA GLU A 119 -14.17 7.11 5.83
C GLU A 119 -14.07 8.02 7.07
N PRO A 120 -15.21 8.38 7.70
CA PRO A 120 -15.21 9.27 8.86
C PRO A 120 -14.50 8.68 10.07
N ASP A 121 -13.29 9.18 10.34
CA ASP A 121 -12.50 8.86 11.53
C ASP A 121 -11.93 10.15 12.14
N HIS A 122 -12.28 10.41 13.40
CA HIS A 122 -11.87 11.62 14.11
C HIS A 122 -10.38 11.60 14.48
N VAL A 123 -9.80 10.44 14.79
CA VAL A 123 -8.37 10.29 15.13
C VAL A 123 -7.52 10.58 13.90
N LEU A 124 -7.92 10.03 12.75
CA LEU A 124 -7.25 10.32 11.48
C LEU A 124 -7.45 11.78 11.06
N ALA A 125 -8.63 12.36 11.29
CA ALA A 125 -8.88 13.77 11.01
C ALA A 125 -7.93 14.68 11.81
N ASP A 126 -7.73 14.42 13.10
CA ASP A 126 -6.85 15.23 13.95
C ASP A 126 -5.37 15.09 13.55
N MET A 127 -4.96 13.86 13.20
CA MET A 127 -3.63 13.62 12.64
C MET A 127 -3.42 14.41 11.34
N LEU A 128 -4.37 14.40 10.42
CA LEU A 128 -4.27 15.13 9.15
C LEU A 128 -4.29 16.65 9.36
N ARG A 129 -5.05 17.16 10.33
CA ARG A 129 -5.01 18.57 10.73
C ARG A 129 -3.64 18.97 11.28
N SER A 130 -2.98 18.09 12.04
CA SER A 130 -1.61 18.33 12.53
C SER A 130 -0.57 18.38 11.41
N LEU A 131 -0.86 17.77 10.26
CA LEU A 131 -0.08 17.87 9.02
C LEU A 131 -0.47 19.09 8.17
N HIS A 132 -1.18 20.06 8.74
CA HIS A 132 -1.67 21.28 8.07
C HIS A 132 -2.64 21.01 6.91
N MET A 133 -3.37 19.89 6.92
CA MET A 133 -4.40 19.60 5.93
C MET A 133 -5.76 20.19 6.32
N THR A 134 -6.55 20.53 5.31
CA THR A 134 -7.96 20.90 5.48
C THR A 134 -8.81 19.64 5.38
N VAL A 135 -9.55 19.31 6.44
CA VAL A 135 -10.39 18.11 6.52
C VAL A 135 -11.85 18.52 6.66
N VAL A 136 -12.66 18.23 5.64
CA VAL A 136 -14.08 18.60 5.57
C VAL A 136 -14.92 17.34 5.41
N ALA A 137 -15.95 17.20 6.25
CA ALA A 137 -16.91 16.12 6.09
C ALA A 137 -17.92 16.46 4.99
N ALA A 138 -18.11 15.54 4.05
CA ALA A 138 -18.98 15.72 2.89
C ALA A 138 -19.67 14.39 2.54
N ASP A 139 -20.80 14.47 1.83
CA ASP A 139 -21.51 13.31 1.31
C ASP A 139 -21.18 13.17 -0.17
N LEU A 140 -20.25 12.27 -0.48
CA LEU A 140 -19.66 12.11 -1.81
C LEU A 140 -19.53 10.62 -2.15
N PRO A 141 -19.57 10.24 -3.45
CA PRO A 141 -19.20 8.90 -3.86
C PRO A 141 -17.77 8.57 -3.42
N PHE A 142 -17.57 7.35 -2.96
CA PHE A 142 -16.28 6.90 -2.41
C PHE A 142 -15.75 5.67 -3.15
N GLU A 143 -14.62 5.81 -3.82
CA GLU A 143 -13.96 4.77 -4.61
C GLU A 143 -12.52 4.58 -4.13
N PRO A 144 -12.31 3.97 -2.95
CA PRO A 144 -10.96 3.77 -2.44
C PRO A 144 -10.17 2.83 -3.33
N GLU A 145 -8.87 3.07 -3.40
CA GLU A 145 -7.92 2.27 -4.15
C GLU A 145 -7.91 0.81 -3.65
N GLY A 146 -7.78 -0.12 -4.59
CA GLY A 146 -7.57 -1.53 -4.23
C GLY A 146 -6.22 -1.70 -3.53
N GLY A 147 -6.18 -2.47 -2.44
CA GLY A 147 -4.91 -2.82 -1.82
C GLY A 147 -4.00 -3.55 -2.83
N ALA A 148 -2.68 -3.35 -2.72
CA ALA A 148 -1.69 -3.92 -3.64
C ALA A 148 -1.72 -5.46 -3.79
N TYR A 149 -2.38 -6.15 -2.85
CA TYR A 149 -2.50 -7.61 -2.81
C TYR A 149 -3.92 -8.12 -3.11
N GLY A 150 -4.88 -7.24 -3.40
CA GLY A 150 -6.29 -7.59 -3.62
C GLY A 150 -6.58 -8.40 -4.89
N GLY A 151 -5.60 -8.55 -5.80
CA GLY A 151 -5.73 -9.28 -7.05
C GLY A 151 -5.19 -10.71 -7.06
N HIS A 152 -4.55 -11.18 -5.98
CA HIS A 152 -3.84 -12.48 -5.96
C HIS A 152 -4.40 -13.45 -4.89
N VAL A 153 -5.73 -13.51 -4.75
CA VAL A 153 -6.38 -14.66 -4.10
C VAL A 153 -7.15 -15.47 -5.15
N THR A 154 -6.55 -15.63 -6.33
CA THR A 154 -6.96 -16.67 -7.28
C THR A 154 -6.24 -17.95 -6.90
N HIS A 155 -6.99 -18.91 -6.37
CA HIS A 155 -6.69 -20.34 -6.43
C HIS A 155 -5.22 -20.76 -6.38
N ASP A 156 -4.64 -20.84 -5.18
CA ASP A 156 -3.72 -21.92 -4.88
C ASP A 156 -4.27 -22.68 -3.68
N GLY A 157 -4.72 -23.91 -3.96
CA GLY A 157 -5.05 -24.87 -2.93
C GLY A 157 -3.82 -25.21 -2.10
N HIS A 158 -4.05 -25.51 -0.83
CA HIS A 158 -3.23 -26.46 -0.07
C HIS A 158 -1.69 -26.33 -0.20
N SER A 159 -1.10 -25.27 0.35
CA SER A 159 0.24 -25.42 0.95
C SER A 159 0.08 -25.78 2.43
N HIS A 160 -0.51 -26.95 2.67
CA HIS A 160 -0.17 -27.66 3.90
C HIS A 160 1.32 -27.99 3.80
N HIS A 161 2.15 -27.30 4.58
CA HIS A 161 3.44 -27.84 4.99
C HIS A 161 3.20 -29.06 5.90
N HIS A 162 2.65 -30.13 5.32
CA HIS A 162 2.74 -31.47 5.85
C HIS A 162 4.10 -32.01 5.41
N HIS A 163 5.09 -31.89 6.29
CA HIS A 163 6.26 -32.76 6.26
C HIS A 163 5.80 -34.18 6.64
N SER A 164 5.17 -34.86 5.68
CA SER A 164 4.86 -36.29 5.76
C SER A 164 6.01 -37.05 5.10
N HIS A 165 6.97 -37.52 5.92
CA HIS A 165 7.97 -38.49 5.50
C HIS A 165 7.31 -39.86 5.33
N GLY A 166 6.98 -40.22 4.08
CA GLY A 166 6.51 -41.54 3.71
C GLY A 166 7.47 -42.23 2.73
N ALA A 167 8.00 -43.36 3.17
CA ALA A 167 8.38 -44.54 2.38
C ALA A 167 9.53 -44.44 1.34
N GLY A 168 10.71 -44.86 1.80
CA GLY A 168 11.46 -46.00 1.26
C GLY A 168 11.47 -46.26 -0.26
N HIS A 169 12.55 -45.84 -0.90
CA HIS A 169 13.12 -46.56 -2.04
C HIS A 169 14.63 -46.72 -1.85
N ALA A 170 15.03 -47.98 -1.71
CA ALA A 170 16.41 -48.42 -1.57
C ALA A 170 17.14 -48.32 -2.91
N HIS A 171 18.29 -47.64 -2.91
CA HIS A 171 19.36 -47.89 -3.86
C HIS A 171 20.66 -48.03 -3.06
N GLY A 172 21.16 -49.26 -3.02
CA GLY A 172 22.43 -49.59 -2.41
C GLY A 172 23.58 -49.00 -3.22
N HIS A 173 24.41 -48.20 -2.55
CA HIS A 173 25.81 -48.05 -2.90
C HIS A 173 26.61 -48.12 -1.61
N GLU A 174 27.33 -49.23 -1.50
CA GLU A 174 28.31 -49.49 -0.46
C GLU A 174 29.44 -48.46 -0.58
N HIS A 175 29.63 -47.62 0.43
CA HIS A 175 30.94 -47.08 0.77
C HIS A 175 31.02 -46.94 2.29
N ALA A 176 31.75 -47.87 2.89
CA ALA A 176 32.20 -47.79 4.26
C ALA A 176 33.00 -46.51 4.46
N HIS A 177 32.69 -45.73 5.50
CA HIS A 177 33.67 -45.14 6.42
C HIS A 177 32.97 -44.76 7.73
N SER A 178 33.41 -45.41 8.80
CA SER A 178 33.14 -45.10 10.19
C SER A 178 33.61 -43.69 10.54
N HIS A 179 32.82 -42.91 11.29
CA HIS A 179 33.30 -42.12 12.44
C HIS A 179 32.12 -41.73 13.34
N SER A 180 32.05 -42.37 14.50
CA SER A 180 31.34 -41.90 15.69
C SER A 180 32.00 -40.63 16.20
N HIS A 181 31.23 -39.66 16.69
CA HIS A 181 31.32 -39.14 18.07
C HIS A 181 30.15 -38.17 18.34
N SER A 182 29.33 -38.55 19.31
CA SER A 182 28.35 -37.73 20.01
C SER A 182 29.04 -36.74 20.93
N HIS A 183 28.52 -35.52 21.07
CA HIS A 183 28.46 -34.82 22.36
C HIS A 183 27.36 -33.75 22.36
N SER A 184 26.39 -33.97 23.24
CA SER A 184 25.36 -33.03 23.68
C SER A 184 25.95 -32.04 24.68
N HIS A 185 25.61 -30.74 24.63
CA HIS A 185 25.45 -29.92 25.83
C HIS A 185 24.38 -28.83 25.64
N SER A 186 23.41 -28.87 26.54
CA SER A 186 22.40 -27.84 26.81
C SER A 186 23.00 -26.83 27.78
N HIS A 187 22.79 -25.52 27.54
CA HIS A 187 22.81 -24.54 28.62
C HIS A 187 21.74 -23.47 28.41
N ASN A 188 20.88 -23.39 29.41
CA ASN A 188 19.82 -22.43 29.61
C ASN A 188 20.27 -21.55 30.78
N HIS A 189 20.42 -20.23 30.62
CA HIS A 189 20.58 -19.33 31.77
C HIS A 189 19.84 -18.01 31.58
N ASN A 190 18.88 -17.85 32.49
CA ASN A 190 18.05 -16.72 32.80
C ASN A 190 18.88 -15.59 33.44
N HIS A 191 18.64 -14.34 33.08
CA HIS A 191 19.14 -13.19 33.84
C HIS A 191 18.03 -12.15 34.05
N SER A 192 17.64 -12.02 35.31
CA SER A 192 16.82 -10.95 35.86
C SER A 192 17.62 -10.35 37.00
N HIS A 193 17.82 -9.03 37.04
CA HIS A 193 18.01 -8.24 38.27
C HIS A 193 17.71 -6.75 38.02
N ASP A 194 16.77 -6.23 38.80
CA ASP A 194 16.51 -4.80 39.03
C ASP A 194 17.63 -4.15 39.85
N HIS A 195 17.84 -2.83 39.71
CA HIS A 195 18.04 -1.87 40.80
C HIS A 195 17.95 -0.40 40.29
N ALA A 196 17.32 0.46 41.10
CA ALA A 196 17.09 1.90 40.87
C ALA A 196 18.05 2.78 41.75
N PRO A 197 17.86 4.12 41.89
CA PRO A 197 18.71 5.18 41.34
C PRO A 197 19.59 5.94 42.38
N ALA A 198 20.55 6.74 41.90
CA ALA A 198 21.22 7.79 42.71
C ALA A 198 21.64 9.02 41.85
N GLN A 199 21.30 10.23 42.32
CA GLN A 199 21.66 11.56 41.77
C GLN A 199 22.92 12.15 42.50
N PRO A 200 23.24 13.47 42.43
CA PRO A 200 23.93 14.17 41.33
C PRO A 200 25.22 14.91 41.79
N ALA A 201 26.11 15.23 40.85
CA ALA A 201 27.15 16.26 40.95
C ALA A 201 27.52 16.65 39.50
N GLY A 202 27.71 17.88 39.04
CA GLY A 202 28.14 19.11 39.68
C GLY A 202 29.27 19.70 38.80
N GLY A 203 28.95 20.72 37.99
CA GLY A 203 29.85 21.77 37.47
C GLY A 203 31.09 21.40 36.61
N CYS A 204 31.12 21.91 35.37
CA CYS A 204 32.08 22.93 34.88
C CYS A 204 32.14 22.92 33.36
N GLY A 205 31.97 24.11 32.76
CA GLY A 205 32.07 24.32 31.33
C GLY A 205 33.51 24.36 30.83
N HIS A 206 33.71 24.02 29.56
CA HIS A 206 34.78 24.57 28.75
C HIS A 206 34.36 24.52 27.27
N ALA A 207 34.26 25.71 26.67
CA ALA A 207 34.16 25.90 25.24
C ALA A 207 35.56 25.79 24.62
N HIS A 208 35.71 25.02 23.53
CA HIS A 208 36.83 25.21 22.62
C HIS A 208 36.41 24.97 21.15
N ALA A 209 36.38 26.11 20.45
CA ALA A 209 36.80 26.39 19.08
C ALA A 209 37.07 25.25 18.08
N GLN A 210 36.54 25.47 16.88
CA GLN A 210 36.90 24.81 15.63
C GLN A 210 38.39 24.94 15.29
N PRO A 211 38.89 24.00 14.47
CA PRO A 211 39.72 24.39 13.33
C PRO A 211 39.18 23.82 12.00
N LYS A 212 39.26 24.66 10.97
CA LYS A 212 39.16 24.27 9.55
C LYS A 212 40.38 23.45 9.14
N ALA A 213 40.17 22.51 8.21
CA ALA A 213 40.75 22.47 6.86
C ALA A 213 41.16 21.07 6.39
N GLN A 214 41.00 20.86 5.07
CA GLN A 214 41.63 19.84 4.20
C GLN A 214 41.02 18.43 4.36
N GLY A 215 40.49 17.76 3.33
CA GLY A 215 40.81 17.76 1.91
C GLY A 215 41.36 16.37 1.56
N ALA A 216 40.54 15.50 0.96
CA ALA A 216 40.98 14.33 0.18
C ALA A 216 39.77 13.59 -0.41
N CYS A 217 39.56 13.76 -1.70
CA CYS A 217 38.79 12.87 -2.56
C CYS A 217 39.74 11.80 -3.11
N GLY A 218 39.32 10.53 -3.11
CA GLY A 218 40.08 9.44 -3.72
C GLY A 218 39.24 8.19 -3.98
N ALA A 219 39.30 7.73 -5.24
CA ALA A 219 38.87 6.45 -5.82
C ALA A 219 37.35 6.18 -5.92
N GLY A 220 36.73 5.97 -7.09
CA GLY A 220 37.25 5.85 -8.45
C GLY A 220 36.13 5.43 -9.43
N CYS A 221 36.47 5.50 -10.72
CA CYS A 221 35.80 4.90 -11.89
C CYS A 221 34.64 5.68 -12.55
N GLY A 222 34.86 6.12 -13.80
CA GLY A 222 33.78 6.30 -14.79
C GLY A 222 33.95 7.43 -15.82
N HIS A 223 34.86 7.25 -16.78
CA HIS A 223 34.83 7.78 -18.17
C HIS A 223 34.47 9.24 -18.45
N CYS A 224 35.44 10.01 -18.99
CA CYS A 224 35.20 10.83 -20.19
C CYS A 224 36.50 11.02 -20.99
N ASP A 225 36.43 10.67 -22.28
CA ASP A 225 37.44 10.86 -23.33
C ASP A 225 37.64 12.34 -23.69
N HIS A 226 38.87 12.74 -24.03
CA HIS A 226 39.28 13.32 -25.34
C HIS A 226 40.57 14.15 -25.23
N HIS A 227 41.57 13.67 -25.97
CA HIS A 227 42.41 14.40 -26.94
C HIS A 227 43.13 15.71 -26.59
N ASP A 228 44.46 15.56 -26.69
CA ASP A 228 45.41 16.33 -27.49
C ASP A 228 46.17 17.54 -26.92
N HIS A 229 47.49 17.30 -26.97
CA HIS A 229 48.66 18.16 -27.03
C HIS A 229 48.47 19.62 -27.48
N ALA A 230 49.16 20.53 -26.76
CA ALA A 230 50.24 21.32 -27.36
C ALA A 230 51.02 22.10 -26.29
N HIS A 231 52.34 21.86 -26.24
CA HIS A 231 53.33 22.74 -25.63
C HIS A 231 53.52 23.99 -26.48
N HIS A 232 53.72 25.16 -25.87
CA HIS A 232 54.74 26.12 -26.30
C HIS A 232 55.21 27.01 -25.13
N PRO A 233 56.50 27.43 -25.11
CA PRO A 233 57.16 27.98 -23.93
C PRO A 233 57.39 29.49 -23.99
N GLY A 234 57.64 30.08 -22.82
CA GLY A 234 58.59 31.18 -22.64
C GLY A 234 58.02 32.60 -22.61
N GLN A 235 58.25 33.29 -21.50
CA GLN A 235 58.98 34.56 -21.47
C GLN A 235 59.21 34.99 -20.02
N GLY A 236 60.47 35.21 -19.68
CA GLY A 236 60.89 35.84 -18.43
C GLY A 236 61.09 37.34 -18.60
N CYS A 237 60.89 38.06 -17.50
CA CYS A 237 61.48 39.34 -17.10
C CYS A 237 61.53 39.23 -15.56
N GLY A 238 62.64 39.35 -14.84
CA GLY A 238 63.70 40.34 -14.94
C GLY A 238 63.58 41.27 -13.73
N GLY A 239 64.41 41.04 -12.70
CA GLY A 239 64.47 41.79 -11.45
C GLY A 239 65.38 41.09 -10.45
#